data_AF-A0A3A6PJ80-F1
#
_entry.id   AF-A0A3A6PJ80-F1
#
_cell.length_a   1.000
_cell.length_b   1.000
_cell.length_c   1.000
_cell.angle_alpha   90.00
_cell.angle_beta   90.00
_cell.angle_gamma   90.00
#
_symmetry.space_group_name_H-M   'P 1'
#
loop_
_entity.id
_entity.type
_entity.pdbx_description
1 polymer ?
#
loop_
_entity_poly.entity_id
_entity_poly.type
_entity_poly.pdbx_seq_one_letter_code
_entity_poly.pdbx_strand_id
1 'polypeptide(L)'
;MSIRDNADAGTEEVCSTQHKTRTSQIGAVCIISAATATAVQFGDRCRTDMRLKALAVQRKEDHAKSGDVYFESYRIFSRPDPVLVDPEFEAGRVIRTSKTHCDPCIRVGFVRVIAAGNSSSIHFGNGHCITGQSRIKHIRQYPKESITRPGTPGGQQQLLHKDEDANLNINS
;
A
#
# COMPACT_ATOMS: atom_id res chain seq x y z
N MET A 1 27.44 6.34 8.79
CA MET A 1 27.04 7.74 9.01
C MET A 1 25.55 7.72 9.31
N SER A 2 25.19 8.12 10.52
CA SER A 2 23.88 7.93 11.18
C SER A 2 22.74 8.61 10.43
N ILE A 3 21.68 7.85 10.14
CA ILE A 3 20.35 8.39 9.87
C ILE A 3 19.60 8.29 11.19
N ARG A 4 19.10 9.43 11.65
CA ARG A 4 18.43 9.62 12.93
C ARG A 4 17.05 8.96 12.87
N ASP A 5 16.82 8.01 13.77
CA ASP A 5 15.51 7.50 14.12
C ASP A 5 14.73 8.62 14.83
N ASN A 6 14.03 9.45 14.04
CA ASN A 6 13.12 10.45 14.58
C ASN A 6 11.78 9.79 14.90
N ALA A 7 11.63 9.46 16.18
CA ALA A 7 10.43 9.58 17.00
C ALA A 7 9.09 9.18 16.35
N ASP A 8 8.73 7.91 16.50
CA ASP A 8 7.33 7.55 16.75
C ASP A 8 7.16 7.39 18.26
N ALA A 9 7.02 8.52 18.96
CA ALA A 9 6.53 8.54 20.34
C ALA A 9 5.01 8.29 20.32
N GLY A 10 4.62 7.14 19.78
CA GLY A 10 3.26 6.62 19.88
C GLY A 10 3.12 6.00 21.25
N THR A 11 2.36 6.66 22.12
CA THR A 11 1.88 6.10 23.38
C THR A 11 1.43 4.66 23.14
N GLU A 12 2.09 3.69 23.76
CA GLU A 12 1.59 2.32 23.78
C GLU A 12 0.24 2.35 24.51
N GLU A 13 -0.85 2.44 23.75
CA GLU A 13 -2.19 2.22 24.29
C GLU A 13 -2.23 0.79 24.80
N VAL A 14 -2.03 0.65 26.11
CA VAL A 14 -2.28 -0.57 26.84
C VAL A 14 -3.73 -0.95 26.57
N CYS A 15 -3.95 -2.02 25.83
CA CYS A 15 -5.27 -2.60 25.61
C CYS A 15 -5.77 -3.24 26.91
N SER A 16 -6.07 -2.42 27.92
CA SER A 16 -6.72 -2.81 29.16
C SER A 16 -7.95 -1.95 29.37
N THR A 17 -8.87 -1.98 28.41
CA THR A 17 -10.27 -1.65 28.68
C THR A 17 -11.04 -2.96 28.69
N GLN A 18 -11.50 -3.36 29.87
CA GLN A 18 -12.32 -4.55 30.08
C GLN A 18 -13.65 -4.37 29.34
N HIS A 19 -13.70 -4.79 28.08
CA HIS A 19 -14.91 -4.76 27.27
C HIS A 19 -15.86 -5.88 27.72
N LYS A 20 -17.17 -5.60 27.76
CA LYS A 20 -18.17 -6.64 28.05
C LYS A 20 -18.05 -7.76 27.01
N THR A 21 -17.58 -8.94 27.44
CA THR A 21 -17.27 -10.07 26.57
C THR A 21 -18.51 -10.52 25.79
N ARG A 22 -18.36 -10.64 24.47
CA ARG A 22 -19.37 -11.21 23.57
C ARG A 22 -18.85 -12.55 23.07
N THR A 23 -19.74 -13.51 22.90
CA THR A 23 -19.38 -14.82 22.34
C THR A 23 -19.83 -14.86 20.89
N SER A 24 -18.90 -15.10 19.97
CA SER A 24 -19.23 -15.35 18.57
C SER A 24 -19.29 -16.85 18.32
N GLN A 25 -20.45 -17.35 17.92
CA GLN A 25 -20.67 -18.75 17.52
C GLN A 25 -20.85 -18.80 16.02
N ILE A 26 -20.00 -19.57 15.34
CA ILE A 26 -20.02 -19.69 13.89
C ILE A 26 -20.20 -21.16 13.54
N GLY A 27 -21.21 -21.48 12.74
CA GLY A 27 -21.50 -22.83 12.31
C GLY A 27 -20.45 -23.37 11.35
N ALA A 28 -20.16 -22.63 10.27
CA ALA A 28 -19.11 -22.99 9.33
C ALA A 28 -18.50 -21.77 8.63
N VAL A 29 -17.22 -21.87 8.27
CA VAL A 29 -16.48 -20.86 7.51
C VAL A 29 -15.80 -21.52 6.33
N CYS A 30 -16.01 -20.98 5.13
CA CYS A 30 -15.35 -21.40 3.90
C CYS A 30 -14.62 -20.19 3.31
N ILE A 31 -13.29 -20.25 3.29
CA ILE A 31 -12.43 -19.24 2.66
C ILE A 31 -11.73 -19.93 1.51
N ILE A 32 -12.01 -19.49 0.29
CA ILE A 32 -11.44 -20.08 -0.93
C ILE A 32 -10.03 -19.54 -1.17
N SER A 33 -9.77 -18.26 -0.88
CA SER A 33 -8.45 -17.65 -1.04
C SER A 33 -8.20 -16.51 -0.06
N ALA A 34 -7.00 -16.46 0.51
CA ALA A 34 -6.49 -15.33 1.28
C ALA A 34 -5.08 -15.00 0.77
N ALA A 35 -4.91 -13.79 0.21
CA ALA A 35 -3.73 -13.36 -0.52
C ALA A 35 -2.93 -12.30 0.26
N THR A 36 -1.91 -11.72 -0.39
CA THR A 36 -0.90 -10.82 0.21
C THR A 36 -1.44 -9.87 1.28
N ALA A 37 -0.78 -9.83 2.43
CA ALA A 37 -1.19 -9.01 3.57
C ALA A 37 -2.68 -9.20 3.92
N THR A 38 -3.11 -10.45 4.16
CA THR A 38 -4.44 -10.76 4.70
C THR A 38 -4.30 -11.44 6.06
N ALA A 39 -5.07 -10.99 7.06
CA ALA A 39 -5.20 -11.65 8.35
C ALA A 39 -6.56 -12.36 8.44
N VAL A 40 -6.57 -13.63 8.82
CA VAL A 40 -7.79 -14.39 9.15
C VAL A 40 -7.69 -14.82 10.59
N GLN A 41 -8.64 -14.42 11.42
CA GLN A 41 -8.56 -14.57 12.86
C GLN A 41 -9.88 -15.01 13.46
N PHE A 42 -9.76 -15.90 14.47
CA PHE A 42 -10.83 -16.37 15.33
C PHE A 42 -10.47 -16.10 16.78
N GLY A 43 -11.44 -15.65 17.58
CA GLY A 43 -11.27 -15.28 18.97
C GLY A 43 -11.14 -13.78 19.19
N ASP A 44 -10.72 -13.40 20.38
CA ASP A 44 -10.67 -11.99 20.79
C ASP A 44 -9.28 -11.40 20.54
N ARG A 45 -9.24 -10.19 19.99
CA ARG A 45 -7.99 -9.50 19.67
C ARG A 45 -8.05 -8.01 19.97
N CYS A 46 -6.93 -7.51 20.48
CA CYS A 46 -6.73 -6.09 20.73
C CYS A 46 -6.33 -5.31 19.48
N ARG A 47 -5.39 -5.81 18.67
CA ARG A 47 -4.86 -5.04 17.54
C ARG A 47 -4.43 -5.89 16.36
N THR A 48 -4.82 -5.44 15.16
CA THR A 48 -4.44 -6.05 13.87
C THR A 48 -4.03 -4.96 12.89
N ASP A 49 -2.79 -5.01 12.39
CA ASP A 49 -2.23 -3.99 11.48
C ASP A 49 -1.85 -4.61 10.13
N MET A 50 -2.37 -4.09 9.00
CA MET A 50 -2.27 -4.72 7.69
C MET A 50 -1.85 -3.75 6.58
N ARG A 51 -0.57 -3.48 6.33
CA ARG A 51 -0.12 -2.57 5.25
C ARG A 51 0.47 -3.34 4.04
N LEU A 52 0.39 -2.83 2.82
CA LEU A 52 0.94 -3.34 1.56
C LEU A 52 1.32 -2.15 0.66
N LYS A 53 2.46 -2.19 -0.02
CA LYS A 53 2.83 -1.29 -1.12
C LYS A 53 3.34 -2.16 -2.27
N ALA A 54 2.75 -2.17 -3.46
CA ALA A 54 3.16 -3.04 -4.56
C ALA A 54 3.32 -2.27 -5.87
N LEU A 55 4.41 -2.54 -6.57
CA LEU A 55 4.74 -1.97 -7.88
C LEU A 55 5.03 -3.15 -8.80
N ALA A 56 4.29 -3.23 -9.90
CA ALA A 56 4.40 -4.30 -10.87
C ALA A 56 4.59 -3.71 -12.26
N VAL A 57 5.75 -3.98 -12.87
CA VAL A 57 6.14 -3.41 -14.16
C VAL A 57 6.24 -4.54 -15.17
N GLN A 58 5.44 -4.45 -16.23
CA GLN A 58 5.48 -5.36 -17.35
C GLN A 58 6.13 -4.64 -18.54
N ARG A 59 7.24 -5.16 -19.04
CA ARG A 59 8.04 -4.56 -20.12
C ARG A 59 7.99 -5.40 -21.38
N LYS A 60 7.96 -4.74 -22.53
CA LYS A 60 8.21 -5.36 -23.85
C LYS A 60 9.70 -5.28 -24.24
N GLU A 61 10.44 -4.34 -23.66
CA GLU A 61 11.89 -4.17 -23.88
C GLU A 61 12.71 -4.77 -22.73
N ASP A 62 13.95 -5.13 -23.04
CA ASP A 62 14.87 -5.77 -22.09
C ASP A 62 15.31 -4.81 -20.96
N HIS A 63 15.57 -5.38 -19.78
CA HIS A 63 15.84 -4.63 -18.54
C HIS A 63 17.04 -3.68 -18.66
N ALA A 64 18.04 -4.02 -19.48
CA ALA A 64 19.24 -3.23 -19.67
C ALA A 64 19.02 -1.86 -20.35
N LYS A 65 17.91 -1.66 -21.07
CA LYS A 65 17.65 -0.42 -21.84
C LYS A 65 16.61 0.52 -21.23
N SER A 66 15.79 0.03 -20.30
CA SER A 66 14.56 0.73 -19.88
C SER A 66 14.64 1.46 -18.52
N GLY A 67 15.80 1.47 -17.85
CA GLY A 67 16.00 2.11 -16.55
C GLY A 67 15.24 1.45 -15.38
N ASP A 68 15.46 1.90 -14.15
CA ASP A 68 14.82 1.37 -12.94
C ASP A 68 13.48 2.04 -12.64
N VAL A 69 12.63 1.37 -11.86
CA VAL A 69 11.35 1.91 -11.38
C VAL A 69 11.36 1.99 -9.87
N TYR A 70 11.18 3.20 -9.35
CA TYR A 70 11.20 3.49 -7.92
C TYR A 70 9.80 3.87 -7.40
N PHE A 71 9.56 3.65 -6.11
CA PHE A 71 8.28 4.01 -5.47
C PHE A 71 8.14 5.53 -5.37
N GLU A 72 9.24 6.23 -5.14
CA GLU A 72 9.37 7.69 -5.01
C GLU A 72 8.96 8.41 -6.29
N SER A 73 9.11 7.74 -7.44
CA SER A 73 8.65 8.24 -8.74
C SER A 73 7.12 8.40 -8.81
N TYR A 74 6.37 7.88 -7.84
CA TYR A 74 4.92 7.97 -7.81
C TYR A 74 4.38 8.49 -6.48
N ARG A 75 3.65 9.60 -6.57
CA ARG A 75 3.00 10.26 -5.41
C ARG A 75 2.09 9.36 -4.59
N ILE A 76 1.55 8.29 -5.17
CA ILE A 76 0.70 7.33 -4.44
C ILE A 76 1.46 6.64 -3.29
N PHE A 77 2.78 6.46 -3.41
CA PHE A 77 3.58 5.81 -2.38
C PHE A 77 4.10 6.78 -1.31
N SER A 78 4.06 8.10 -1.55
CA SER A 78 4.47 9.14 -0.60
C SER A 78 3.31 9.93 0.03
N ARG A 79 2.07 9.73 -0.43
CA ARG A 79 0.90 10.36 0.18
C ARG A 79 0.75 9.91 1.66
N PRO A 80 0.49 10.84 2.59
CA PRO A 80 0.13 10.50 3.96
C PRO A 80 -1.24 9.83 4.03
N ASP A 81 -1.47 9.12 5.11
CA ASP A 81 -2.73 8.42 5.35
C ASP A 81 -3.83 9.43 5.63
N PRO A 82 -5.09 9.13 5.28
CA PRO A 82 -6.20 10.00 5.67
C PRO A 82 -6.25 10.06 7.20
N VAL A 83 -6.01 11.25 7.74
CA VAL A 83 -6.18 11.53 9.17
C VAL A 83 -7.62 12.00 9.37
N LEU A 84 -8.33 11.35 10.29
CA LEU A 84 -9.61 11.83 10.77
C LEU A 84 -9.33 12.98 11.73
N VAL A 85 -9.71 14.19 11.35
CA VAL A 85 -9.60 15.38 12.20
C VAL A 85 -10.97 15.67 12.79
N ASP A 86 -11.12 15.50 14.10
CA ASP A 86 -12.34 15.80 14.85
C ASP A 86 -12.04 16.85 15.92
N PRO A 87 -12.36 18.14 15.67
CA PRO A 87 -12.10 19.22 16.61
C PRO A 87 -12.77 19.05 17.98
N GLU A 88 -13.90 18.33 18.07
CA GLU A 88 -14.58 18.09 19.34
C GLU A 88 -13.86 17.01 20.15
N PHE A 89 -13.38 15.97 19.47
CA PHE A 89 -12.51 14.96 20.07
C PHE A 89 -11.22 15.60 20.61
N GLU A 90 -10.55 16.43 19.79
CA GLU A 90 -9.32 17.13 20.17
C GLU A 90 -9.54 18.14 21.31
N ALA A 91 -10.70 18.78 21.37
CA ALA A 91 -11.09 19.68 22.46
C ALA A 91 -11.54 18.94 23.74
N GLY A 92 -11.42 17.61 23.78
CA GLY A 92 -11.80 16.78 24.93
C GLY A 92 -13.31 16.62 25.14
N ARG A 93 -14.13 17.02 24.17
CA ARG A 93 -15.60 16.89 24.20
C ARG A 93 -16.04 15.54 23.66
N VAL A 94 -15.43 14.46 24.16
CA VAL A 94 -15.65 13.11 23.65
C VAL A 94 -17.00 12.54 24.13
N ILE A 95 -17.87 12.16 23.19
CA ILE A 95 -19.11 11.42 23.52
C ILE A 95 -18.74 9.96 23.82
N ARG A 96 -18.90 9.57 25.08
CA ARG A 96 -18.73 8.16 25.49
C ARG A 96 -20.05 7.42 25.41
N THR A 97 -20.13 6.45 24.50
CA THR A 97 -21.28 5.55 24.38
C THR A 97 -20.94 4.20 24.98
N SER A 98 -21.76 3.73 25.93
CA SER A 98 -21.72 2.35 26.41
C SER A 98 -22.91 1.58 25.85
N LYS A 99 -22.66 0.37 25.34
CA LYS A 99 -23.70 -0.51 24.79
C LYS A 99 -23.76 -1.80 25.60
N THR A 100 -24.93 -2.11 26.13
CA THR A 100 -25.22 -3.38 26.78
C THR A 100 -26.19 -4.17 25.92
N HIS A 101 -25.73 -5.32 25.42
CA HIS A 101 -26.58 -6.27 24.70
C HIS A 101 -27.30 -7.17 25.70
N CYS A 102 -28.59 -7.41 25.45
CA CYS A 102 -29.40 -8.38 26.21
C CYS A 102 -28.95 -9.82 25.95
N ASP A 103 -28.58 -10.12 24.70
CA ASP A 103 -27.95 -11.38 24.28
C ASP A 103 -26.53 -11.09 23.77
N PRO A 104 -25.46 -11.50 24.49
CA PRO A 104 -24.08 -11.31 24.06
C PRO A 104 -23.61 -12.38 23.05
N CYS A 105 -24.49 -13.30 22.64
CA CYS A 105 -24.19 -14.37 21.71
C CYS A 105 -24.52 -13.97 20.26
N ILE A 106 -23.48 -13.76 19.46
CA ILE A 106 -23.62 -13.54 18.02
C ILE A 106 -23.54 -14.89 17.33
N ARG A 107 -24.65 -15.35 16.76
CA ARG A 107 -24.75 -16.64 16.06
C ARG A 107 -24.75 -16.43 14.55
N VAL A 108 -23.77 -17.02 13.86
CA VAL A 108 -23.61 -16.94 12.41
C VAL A 108 -23.64 -18.36 11.85
N GLY A 109 -24.54 -18.65 10.92
CA GLY A 109 -24.67 -20.00 10.35
C GLY A 109 -23.48 -20.37 9.46
N PHE A 110 -23.26 -19.61 8.39
CA PHE A 110 -22.21 -19.91 7.41
C PHE A 110 -21.59 -18.62 6.87
N VAL A 111 -20.26 -18.57 6.84
CA VAL A 111 -19.50 -17.48 6.25
C VAL A 111 -18.73 -18.01 5.05
N ARG A 112 -18.98 -17.44 3.87
CA ARG A 112 -18.27 -17.79 2.64
C ARG A 112 -17.48 -16.59 2.13
N VAL A 113 -16.17 -16.74 2.06
CA VAL A 113 -15.26 -15.76 1.48
C VAL A 113 -14.62 -16.37 0.24
N ILE A 114 -14.81 -15.74 -0.91
CA ILE A 114 -14.24 -16.22 -2.18
C ILE A 114 -12.76 -15.85 -2.27
N ALA A 115 -12.42 -14.59 -1.98
CA ALA A 115 -11.05 -14.14 -1.92
C ALA A 115 -10.94 -12.95 -0.98
N ALA A 116 -9.86 -12.90 -0.20
CA ALA A 116 -9.42 -11.71 0.51
C ALA A 116 -7.96 -11.45 0.16
N GLY A 117 -7.55 -10.19 0.14
CA GLY A 117 -6.22 -9.80 -0.31
C GLY A 117 -5.93 -8.34 -0.01
N ASN A 118 -4.66 -7.99 -0.10
CA ASN A 118 -4.19 -6.62 -0.21
C ASN A 118 -4.57 -5.76 1.00
N SER A 119 -4.04 -6.11 2.17
CA SER A 119 -4.36 -5.46 3.45
C SER A 119 -5.77 -5.77 3.97
N SER A 120 -6.22 -7.02 3.85
CA SER A 120 -7.54 -7.47 4.32
C SER A 120 -7.48 -8.07 5.74
N SER A 121 -8.57 -7.93 6.51
CA SER A 121 -8.73 -8.60 7.81
C SER A 121 -10.10 -9.29 7.87
N ILE A 122 -10.10 -10.59 8.15
CA ILE A 122 -11.28 -11.41 8.40
C ILE A 122 -11.20 -11.80 9.87
N HIS A 123 -12.03 -11.20 10.72
CA HIS A 123 -11.98 -11.43 12.16
C HIS A 123 -13.32 -11.92 12.70
N PHE A 124 -13.26 -12.95 13.53
CA PHE A 124 -14.40 -13.59 14.16
C PHE A 124 -14.23 -13.58 15.68
N GLY A 125 -14.88 -12.63 16.34
CA GLY A 125 -14.77 -12.44 17.79
C GLY A 125 -14.73 -10.95 18.13
N ASN A 126 -14.24 -10.61 19.31
CA ASN A 126 -14.07 -9.23 19.71
C ASN A 126 -12.81 -8.63 19.06
N GLY A 127 -12.96 -7.49 18.38
CA GLY A 127 -11.86 -6.75 17.77
C GLY A 127 -11.86 -5.33 18.31
N HIS A 128 -10.70 -4.80 18.68
CA HIS A 128 -10.58 -3.45 19.21
C HIS A 128 -9.99 -2.49 18.18
N CYS A 129 -8.72 -2.67 17.81
CA CYS A 129 -8.03 -1.82 16.85
C CYS A 129 -7.70 -2.62 15.59
N ILE A 130 -8.11 -2.12 14.42
CA ILE A 130 -7.71 -2.70 13.14
C ILE A 130 -7.18 -1.56 12.28
N THR A 131 -5.93 -1.63 11.84
CA THR A 131 -5.39 -0.71 10.83
C THR A 131 -4.98 -1.49 9.60
N GLY A 132 -5.13 -0.92 8.41
CA GLY A 132 -4.59 -1.55 7.22
C GLY A 132 -4.46 -0.59 6.05
N GLN A 133 -3.42 -0.75 5.24
CA GLN A 133 -3.03 0.16 4.17
C GLN A 133 -2.44 -0.55 2.95
N SER A 134 -3.14 -0.74 1.85
CA SER A 134 -2.54 -1.26 0.60
C SER A 134 -2.32 -0.16 -0.45
N ARG A 135 -1.16 -0.07 -1.10
CA ARG A 135 -0.83 0.90 -2.17
C ARG A 135 -0.29 0.12 -3.37
N ILE A 136 -0.97 0.02 -4.50
CA ILE A 136 -0.50 -0.84 -5.63
C ILE A 136 -0.47 -0.08 -6.95
N LYS A 137 0.57 -0.26 -7.77
CA LYS A 137 0.72 0.35 -9.10
C LYS A 137 1.17 -0.69 -10.13
N HIS A 138 0.34 -0.92 -11.15
CA HIS A 138 0.69 -1.71 -12.33
C HIS A 138 1.08 -0.80 -13.50
N ILE A 139 2.19 -1.09 -14.16
CA ILE A 139 2.72 -0.30 -15.27
C ILE A 139 3.02 -1.23 -16.43
N ARG A 140 2.56 -0.87 -17.63
CA ARG A 140 2.99 -1.52 -18.87
C ARG A 140 3.84 -0.54 -19.66
N GLN A 141 5.05 -0.97 -20.01
CA GLN A 141 5.99 -0.19 -20.81
C GLN A 141 6.06 -0.79 -22.21
N TYR A 142 5.60 -0.01 -23.19
CA TYR A 142 5.68 -0.32 -24.60
C TYR A 142 6.60 0.68 -25.30
N PRO A 143 7.38 0.24 -26.31
CA PRO A 143 8.14 1.14 -27.16
C PRO A 143 7.19 2.18 -27.76
N LYS A 144 7.58 3.44 -27.76
CA LYS A 144 6.90 4.42 -28.61
C LYS A 144 7.23 4.05 -30.05
N GLU A 145 6.21 3.66 -30.80
CA GLU A 145 6.33 3.59 -32.25
C GLU A 145 6.71 5.00 -32.73
N SER A 146 7.85 5.13 -33.40
CA SER A 146 8.16 6.37 -34.10
C SER A 146 7.09 6.54 -35.16
N ILE A 147 6.14 7.45 -34.92
CA ILE A 147 5.28 7.95 -35.98
C ILE A 147 6.20 8.72 -36.91
N THR A 148 6.84 8.01 -37.84
CA THR A 148 7.45 8.60 -39.01
C THR A 148 6.29 9.23 -39.75
N ARG A 149 6.12 10.54 -39.60
CA ARG A 149 5.19 11.29 -40.44
C ARG A 149 5.61 11.00 -41.88
N PRO A 150 4.72 10.47 -42.72
CA PRO A 150 5.06 10.24 -44.12
C PRO A 150 5.37 11.60 -44.75
N GLY A 151 6.65 11.92 -44.91
CA GLY A 151 7.08 13.22 -45.47
C GLY A 151 8.45 13.74 -45.05
N THR A 152 9.16 13.17 -44.08
CA THR A 152 10.53 13.64 -43.75
C THR A 152 11.58 12.63 -44.22
N PRO A 153 12.35 12.94 -45.29
CA PRO A 153 13.43 12.06 -45.74
C PRO A 153 14.55 11.97 -44.69
N GLY A 154 15.13 10.78 -44.57
CA GLY A 154 15.94 10.30 -43.44
C GLY A 154 17.01 11.25 -42.91
N GLY A 155 16.96 11.50 -41.60
CA GLY A 155 18.12 11.92 -40.82
C GLY A 155 19.00 10.70 -40.57
N GLN A 156 20.14 10.65 -41.24
CA GLN A 156 21.16 9.62 -41.08
C GLN A 156 21.57 9.49 -39.60
N GLN A 157 21.67 8.24 -39.14
CA GLN A 157 22.39 7.91 -37.91
C GLN A 157 23.85 8.33 -38.09
N GLN A 158 24.30 9.40 -37.42
CA GLN A 158 25.73 9.68 -37.29
C GLN A 158 26.29 8.89 -36.12
N LEU A 159 26.83 7.71 -36.44
CA LEU A 159 27.92 7.05 -35.73
C LEU A 159 29.24 7.52 -36.33
N LEU A 160 30.31 7.50 -35.53
CA LEU A 160 31.74 7.73 -35.85
C LEU A 160 32.17 9.22 -35.76
N HIS A 161 33.26 9.62 -35.10
CA HIS A 161 34.49 8.95 -34.67
C HIS A 161 35.03 9.67 -33.40
N LYS A 162 35.62 8.91 -32.47
CA LYS A 162 36.64 9.45 -31.55
C LYS A 162 37.93 9.62 -32.34
N ASP A 163 38.81 10.45 -31.77
CA ASP A 163 40.25 10.56 -31.99
C ASP A 163 40.72 11.81 -32.76
N GLU A 164 41.37 12.64 -31.95
CA GLU A 164 42.70 13.22 -32.17
C GLU A 164 42.95 14.31 -33.22
N ASP A 165 43.65 15.32 -32.70
CA ASP A 165 44.68 16.14 -33.32
C ASP A 165 44.32 17.45 -34.03
N ALA A 166 44.63 18.50 -33.26
CA ALA A 166 45.68 19.47 -33.56
C ALA A 166 45.33 20.74 -34.35
N ASN A 167 45.96 21.81 -33.84
CA ASN A 167 46.38 23.04 -34.50
C ASN A 167 45.32 24.13 -34.68
N LEU A 168 45.42 25.18 -33.85
CA LEU A 168 46.21 26.41 -34.08
C LEU A 168 45.62 27.23 -35.24
N ASN A 169 44.97 28.36 -34.92
CA ASN A 169 45.48 29.69 -35.32
C ASN A 169 44.52 30.84 -34.94
N ILE A 170 45.03 31.71 -34.07
CA ILE A 170 45.13 33.19 -34.15
C ILE A 170 44.06 34.07 -34.83
N ASN A 171 43.86 35.19 -34.12
CA ASN A 171 43.44 36.54 -34.52
C ASN A 171 41.92 36.76 -34.64
N SER A 172 41.34 37.76 -33.97
CA SER A 172 41.84 39.13 -33.71
C SER A 172 41.58 39.62 -32.29
#